data_AF-A0A814PEL3-F1
#
_entry.id   AF-A0A814PEL3-F1
#
_cell.length_a   1.000
_cell.length_b   1.000
_cell.length_c   1.000
_cell.angle_alpha   90.00
_cell.angle_beta   90.00
_cell.angle_gamma   90.00
#
_symmetry.space_group_name_H-M   'P 1'
#
loop_
_entity.id
_entity.type
_entity.pdbx_description
1 polymer ?
#
loop_
_entity_poly.entity_id
_entity_poly.type
_entity_poly.pdbx_seq_one_letter_code
_entity_poly.pdbx_strand_id
1 'polypeptide(L)'
;MLKFAITLCILAGIFLIPITNGFFLTKKEKCEVTAFKGKDFSGEKIMAHKLFHPHLKSIGAVAKACKVQVHVTSSFKQLKTPNDFVLTSEMPLAVGHGIRFDLKDPKGGTLCNPLCMTSQSWKTLSEANCFITGVQKKGIKFTQPNLLDDGQVGKLSSPDAEKLKAQIQKLCAPKAPKG
;
A
#
# COMPACT_ATOMS: atom_id res chain seq x y z
N MET A 1 43.17 34.84 -11.75
CA MET A 1 44.32 34.17 -11.09
C MET A 1 43.91 33.79 -9.67
N LEU A 2 43.67 32.51 -9.38
CA LEU A 2 43.76 31.96 -8.02
C LEU A 2 43.88 30.44 -8.09
N LYS A 3 44.70 29.90 -7.19
CA LYS A 3 45.53 28.69 -7.36
C LYS A 3 44.79 27.38 -7.08
N PHE A 4 45.14 26.35 -7.85
CA PHE A 4 44.92 24.94 -7.57
C PHE A 4 45.65 24.52 -6.28
N ALA A 5 44.97 23.77 -5.41
CA ALA A 5 45.60 23.00 -4.34
C ALA A 5 45.10 21.56 -4.41
N ILE A 6 45.93 20.73 -5.04
CA ILE A 6 45.87 19.27 -5.02
C ILE A 6 46.43 18.84 -3.65
N THR A 7 45.71 18.01 -2.90
CA THR A 7 46.30 17.26 -1.79
C THR A 7 45.93 15.81 -1.92
N LEU A 8 46.91 15.06 -2.41
CA LEU A 8 46.97 13.62 -2.53
C LEU A 8 47.47 13.08 -1.17
N CYS A 9 46.64 12.30 -0.46
CA CYS A 9 47.12 11.47 0.65
C CYS A 9 46.74 10.02 0.40
N ILE A 10 47.72 9.29 -0.13
CA ILE A 10 47.79 7.84 -0.16
C ILE A 10 48.13 7.40 1.27
N LEU A 11 47.27 6.62 1.92
CA LEU A 11 47.65 5.77 3.04
C LEU A 11 47.06 4.38 2.83
N ALA A 12 47.93 3.53 2.29
CA ALA A 12 47.77 2.08 2.31
C ALA A 12 47.90 1.60 3.76
N GLY A 13 46.78 1.19 4.34
CA GLY A 13 46.71 0.50 5.63
C GLY A 13 46.00 -0.84 5.44
N ILE A 14 46.79 -1.88 5.15
CA ILE A 14 46.36 -3.27 5.11
C ILE A 14 45.99 -3.68 6.55
N PHE A 15 44.71 -3.63 6.89
CA PHE A 15 44.18 -4.33 8.07
C PHE A 15 43.61 -5.67 7.62
N LEU A 16 44.39 -6.72 7.88
CA LEU A 16 43.95 -8.11 7.97
C LEU A 16 42.92 -8.20 9.11
N ILE A 17 41.63 -8.24 8.78
CA ILE A 17 40.59 -8.57 9.76
C ILE A 17 40.23 -10.05 9.57
N PRO A 18 40.28 -10.87 10.64
CA PRO A 18 39.99 -12.29 10.59
C PRO A 18 38.54 -12.55 10.19
N ILE A 19 38.38 -13.53 9.30
CA ILE A 19 37.11 -14.07 8.84
C ILE A 19 36.46 -14.81 10.02
N THR A 20 35.69 -14.09 10.83
CA THR A 20 34.88 -14.72 11.87
C THR A 20 33.69 -15.43 11.22
N ASN A 21 33.71 -16.75 11.33
CA ASN A 21 32.66 -17.71 10.99
C ASN A 21 31.24 -17.13 11.08
N GLY A 22 30.61 -17.03 9.91
CA GLY A 22 29.24 -16.56 9.73
C GLY A 22 28.24 -17.56 10.28
N PHE A 23 27.78 -17.33 11.50
CA PHE A 23 26.49 -17.84 11.96
C PHE A 23 25.40 -16.82 11.60
N PHE A 24 25.18 -16.63 10.28
CA PHE A 24 24.09 -15.81 9.78
C PHE A 24 22.76 -16.55 9.97
N LEU A 25 22.14 -16.33 11.13
CA LEU A 25 20.72 -16.64 11.36
C LEU A 25 19.89 -15.83 10.35
N THR A 26 19.63 -16.42 9.18
CA THR A 26 18.72 -15.86 8.18
C THR A 26 17.33 -15.78 8.81
N LYS A 27 16.93 -14.58 9.24
CA LYS A 27 15.58 -14.33 9.76
C LYS A 27 14.61 -14.74 8.66
N LYS A 28 13.78 -15.76 8.92
CA LYS A 28 12.70 -16.14 8.01
C LYS A 28 11.82 -14.94 7.74
N GLU A 29 11.66 -14.58 6.48
CA GLU A 29 10.72 -13.56 6.05
C GLU A 29 9.31 -13.89 6.56
N LYS A 30 8.59 -12.88 7.03
CA LYS A 30 7.24 -13.02 7.58
C LYS A 30 6.26 -12.26 6.69
N CYS A 31 5.03 -12.74 6.58
CA CYS A 31 3.95 -11.97 5.97
C CYS A 31 3.83 -10.60 6.65
N GLU A 32 3.96 -9.54 5.86
CA GLU A 32 3.80 -8.16 6.31
C GLU A 32 2.38 -7.62 6.11
N VAL A 33 1.50 -8.39 5.48
CA VAL A 33 0.07 -8.07 5.39
C VAL A 33 -0.59 -8.40 6.73
N THR A 34 -1.19 -7.40 7.35
CA THR A 34 -1.84 -7.51 8.65
C THR A 34 -3.18 -6.78 8.65
N ALA A 35 -4.00 -7.11 9.64
CA ALA A 35 -5.29 -6.44 9.81
C ALA A 35 -5.08 -4.99 10.27
N PHE A 36 -5.66 -4.04 9.55
CA PHE A 36 -5.74 -2.65 9.97
C PHE A 36 -7.10 -2.38 10.64
N LYS A 37 -7.09 -1.62 11.74
CA LYS A 37 -8.30 -1.18 12.45
C LYS A 37 -8.33 0.35 12.48
N GLY A 38 -9.40 0.94 11.94
CA GLY A 38 -9.65 2.38 11.99
C GLY A 38 -11.13 2.66 12.12
N LYS A 39 -11.49 3.64 12.94
CA LYS A 39 -12.89 4.00 13.26
C LYS A 39 -13.64 4.66 12.10
N ASP A 40 -12.90 5.27 11.18
CA ASP A 40 -13.44 5.99 10.02
C ASP A 40 -13.66 5.04 8.82
N PHE A 41 -13.48 3.74 9.04
CA PHE A 41 -13.67 2.67 8.07
C PHE A 41 -14.82 1.75 8.50
N SER A 42 -15.59 1.25 7.53
CA SER A 42 -16.58 0.18 7.71
C SER A 42 -16.47 -0.85 6.58
N GLY A 43 -17.33 -1.88 6.57
CA GLY A 43 -17.36 -2.89 5.52
C GLY A 43 -16.43 -4.07 5.78
N GLU A 44 -15.77 -4.56 4.72
CA GLU A 44 -14.82 -5.67 4.82
C GLU A 44 -13.65 -5.32 5.75
N LYS A 45 -13.13 -6.35 6.44
CA LYS A 45 -11.91 -6.22 7.24
C LYS A 45 -10.73 -5.84 6.33
N ILE A 46 -10.04 -4.75 6.68
CA ILE A 46 -8.89 -4.26 5.92
C ILE A 46 -7.67 -5.12 6.22
N MET A 47 -7.23 -5.90 5.23
CA MET A 47 -5.94 -6.58 5.23
C MET A 47 -5.00 -5.77 4.35
N ALA A 48 -3.90 -5.26 4.93
CA ALA A 48 -2.98 -4.37 4.24
C ALA A 48 -1.54 -4.63 4.65
N HIS A 49 -0.62 -4.35 3.74
CA HIS A 49 0.81 -4.34 4.00
C HIS A 49 1.13 -3.27 5.06
N LYS A 50 2.04 -3.56 5.99
CA LYS A 50 2.41 -2.62 7.07
C LYS A 50 2.83 -1.25 6.55
N LEU A 51 3.53 -1.21 5.42
CA LEU A 51 3.95 0.05 4.77
C LEU A 51 2.77 0.89 4.26
N PHE A 52 1.60 0.29 4.04
CA PHE A 52 0.39 1.00 3.63
C PHE A 52 -0.42 1.55 4.83
N HIS A 53 -0.14 1.11 6.07
CA HIS A 53 -0.86 1.58 7.26
C HIS A 53 -0.80 3.10 7.49
N PRO A 54 0.34 3.80 7.28
CA PRO A 54 0.38 5.26 7.38
C PRO A 54 -0.55 5.97 6.39
N HIS A 55 -0.72 5.40 5.18
CA HIS A 55 -1.67 5.91 4.20
C HIS A 55 -3.11 5.68 4.65
N LEU A 56 -3.44 4.50 5.18
CA LEU A 56 -4.77 4.23 5.76
C LEU A 56 -5.12 5.18 6.92
N LYS A 57 -4.16 5.51 7.79
CA LYS A 57 -4.36 6.53 8.83
C LYS A 57 -4.65 7.90 8.22
N SER A 58 -3.93 8.28 7.16
CA SER A 58 -4.15 9.56 6.45
C SER A 58 -5.52 9.60 5.77
N ILE A 59 -5.94 8.49 5.13
CA ILE A 59 -7.27 8.33 4.54
C ILE A 59 -8.35 8.52 5.62
N GLY A 60 -8.23 7.83 6.76
CA GLY A 60 -9.18 7.96 7.86
C GLY A 60 -9.26 9.37 8.44
N ALA A 61 -8.11 10.05 8.57
CA ALA A 61 -8.08 11.45 9.03
C ALA A 61 -8.81 12.40 8.06
N VAL A 62 -8.64 12.21 6.74
CA VAL A 62 -9.37 12.99 5.73
C VAL A 62 -10.86 12.66 5.76
N ALA A 63 -11.24 11.38 5.86
CA ALA A 63 -12.63 10.95 5.97
C ALA A 63 -13.34 11.63 7.15
N LYS A 64 -12.69 11.61 8.32
CA LYS A 64 -13.18 12.28 9.52
C LYS A 64 -13.35 13.78 9.31
N ALA A 65 -12.37 14.46 8.72
CA ALA A 65 -12.43 15.90 8.46
C ALA A 65 -13.56 16.28 7.49
N CYS A 66 -13.82 15.43 6.50
CA CYS A 66 -14.87 15.61 5.50
C CYS A 66 -16.23 15.05 5.92
N LYS A 67 -16.35 14.53 7.15
CA LYS A 67 -17.59 13.95 7.70
C LYS A 67 -18.17 12.84 6.83
N VAL A 68 -17.31 11.97 6.30
CA VAL A 68 -17.69 10.77 5.54
C VAL A 68 -17.12 9.53 6.22
N GLN A 69 -17.66 8.37 5.90
CA GLN A 69 -17.10 7.08 6.26
C GLN A 69 -16.62 6.34 5.01
N VAL A 70 -15.44 5.71 5.10
CA VAL A 70 -14.88 4.90 4.01
C VAL A 70 -15.37 3.46 4.19
N HIS A 71 -16.33 3.04 3.38
CA HIS A 71 -16.86 1.69 3.40
C HIS A 71 -16.02 0.80 2.48
N VAL A 72 -15.16 -0.03 3.05
CA VAL A 72 -14.24 -0.89 2.31
C VAL A 72 -15.00 -2.08 1.72
N THR A 73 -14.92 -2.23 0.40
CA THR A 73 -15.57 -3.31 -0.35
C THR A 73 -14.58 -4.40 -0.75
N SER A 74 -13.29 -4.09 -0.80
CA SER A 74 -12.23 -5.08 -0.99
C SER A 74 -10.90 -4.56 -0.46
N SER A 75 -10.07 -5.48 0.03
CA SER A 75 -8.67 -5.23 0.39
C SER A 75 -7.83 -6.45 -0.02
N PHE A 76 -6.65 -6.67 0.57
CA PHE A 76 -5.86 -7.85 0.26
C PHE A 76 -6.67 -9.15 0.49
N LYS A 77 -6.66 -10.01 -0.54
CA LYS A 77 -7.20 -11.37 -0.48
C LYS A 77 -6.10 -12.33 -0.91
N GLN A 78 -6.01 -13.46 -0.20
CA GLN A 78 -5.09 -14.54 -0.53
C GLN A 78 -5.54 -15.19 -1.83
N LEU A 79 -4.63 -15.34 -2.79
CA LEU A 79 -4.86 -16.05 -4.04
C LEU A 79 -4.83 -17.57 -3.80
N LYS A 80 -5.47 -18.33 -4.70
CA LYS A 80 -5.46 -19.80 -4.63
C LYS A 80 -4.05 -20.31 -4.86
N THR A 81 -3.34 -19.74 -5.82
CA THR A 81 -1.91 -19.93 -5.99
C THR A 81 -1.18 -18.57 -6.05
N PRO A 82 0.07 -18.48 -5.55
CA PRO A 82 0.81 -17.21 -5.59
C PRO A 82 1.01 -16.62 -7.00
N ASN A 83 0.93 -17.46 -8.03
CA ASN A 83 1.15 -17.10 -9.43
C ASN A 83 -0.16 -16.91 -10.21
N ASP A 84 -1.32 -16.94 -9.54
CA ASP A 84 -2.60 -16.69 -10.21
C ASP A 84 -2.57 -15.33 -10.90
N PHE A 85 -3.10 -15.26 -12.12
CA PHE A 85 -3.14 -14.02 -12.89
C PHE A 85 -3.98 -12.96 -12.17
N VAL A 86 -3.46 -11.74 -12.12
CA VAL A 86 -4.13 -10.57 -11.54
C VAL A 86 -3.99 -9.44 -12.55
N LEU A 87 -5.10 -8.75 -12.85
CA LEU A 87 -5.04 -7.58 -13.72
C LEU A 87 -4.11 -6.52 -13.11
N THR A 88 -3.32 -5.84 -13.93
CA THR A 88 -2.38 -4.80 -13.47
C THR A 88 -3.05 -3.76 -12.58
N SER A 89 -4.29 -3.39 -12.87
CA SER A 89 -5.06 -2.45 -12.07
C SER A 89 -5.48 -2.96 -10.69
N GLU A 90 -5.53 -4.28 -10.49
CA GLU A 90 -5.82 -4.93 -9.19
C GLU A 90 -4.55 -5.24 -8.40
N MET A 91 -3.37 -5.03 -8.99
CA MET A 91 -2.10 -5.37 -8.37
C MET A 91 -1.93 -4.75 -6.97
N PRO A 92 -2.32 -3.48 -6.70
CA PRO A 92 -2.28 -2.92 -5.35
C PRO A 92 -3.06 -3.74 -4.31
N LEU A 93 -4.20 -4.32 -4.66
CA LEU A 93 -4.96 -5.18 -3.75
C LEU A 93 -4.21 -6.49 -3.51
N ALA A 94 -3.67 -7.10 -4.57
CA ALA A 94 -2.98 -8.39 -4.49
C ALA A 94 -1.67 -8.36 -3.68
N VAL A 95 -1.08 -7.18 -3.47
CA VAL A 95 0.09 -6.98 -2.59
C VAL A 95 -0.24 -6.29 -1.27
N GLY A 96 -1.50 -5.88 -1.04
CA GLY A 96 -1.93 -5.20 0.18
C GLY A 96 -1.54 -3.73 0.28
N HIS A 97 -1.26 -3.08 -0.85
CA HIS A 97 -0.97 -1.65 -0.96
C HIS A 97 -2.17 -0.82 -1.46
N GLY A 98 -3.38 -1.40 -1.48
CA GLY A 98 -4.58 -0.68 -1.85
C GLY A 98 -5.86 -1.20 -1.20
N ILE A 99 -6.92 -0.40 -1.31
CA ILE A 99 -8.28 -0.75 -0.90
C ILE A 99 -9.30 -0.27 -1.93
N ARG A 100 -10.36 -1.05 -2.14
CA ARG A 100 -11.58 -0.59 -2.82
C ARG A 100 -12.58 -0.10 -1.80
N PHE A 101 -13.30 0.95 -2.15
CA PHE A 101 -14.22 1.57 -1.21
C PHE A 101 -15.44 2.19 -1.90
N ASP A 102 -16.46 2.44 -1.09
CA ASP A 102 -17.52 3.42 -1.31
C ASP A 102 -17.43 4.48 -0.22
N LEU A 103 -17.95 5.68 -0.50
CA LEU A 103 -18.16 6.71 0.51
C LEU A 103 -19.57 6.62 1.05
N LYS A 104 -19.68 6.65 2.37
CA LYS A 104 -20.95 6.75 3.09
C LYS A 104 -21.05 8.10 3.80
N ASP A 105 -22.27 8.61 3.90
CA ASP A 105 -22.58 9.74 4.76
C ASP A 105 -22.60 9.29 6.26
N PRO A 106 -22.69 10.24 7.23
CA PRO A 106 -22.74 9.90 8.65
C PRO A 106 -23.95 9.05 9.08
N LYS A 107 -25.00 8.98 8.25
CA LYS A 107 -26.22 8.19 8.49
C LYS A 107 -26.10 6.78 7.88
N GLY A 108 -24.99 6.46 7.20
CA GLY A 108 -24.76 5.19 6.54
C GLY A 108 -25.29 5.12 5.11
N GLY A 109 -25.86 6.20 4.57
CA GLY A 109 -26.30 6.29 3.17
C GLY A 109 -25.11 6.30 2.21
N THR A 110 -25.28 5.72 1.02
CA THR A 110 -24.24 5.77 -0.03
C THR A 110 -24.11 7.18 -0.58
N LEU A 111 -22.99 7.83 -0.30
CA LEU A 111 -22.67 9.16 -0.81
C LEU A 111 -22.03 9.09 -2.21
N CYS A 112 -21.05 8.20 -2.40
CA CYS A 112 -20.38 8.05 -3.69
C CYS A 112 -19.82 6.63 -3.85
N ASN A 113 -20.22 5.95 -4.92
CA ASN A 113 -19.79 4.61 -5.31
C ASN A 113 -18.93 4.68 -6.60
N PRO A 114 -18.52 3.56 -7.22
CA PRO A 114 -17.67 3.59 -8.42
C PRO A 114 -18.30 4.35 -9.59
N LEU A 115 -19.63 4.31 -9.73
CA LEU A 115 -20.34 5.06 -10.78
C LEU A 115 -20.20 6.56 -10.56
N CYS A 116 -20.46 7.03 -9.34
CA CYS A 116 -20.25 8.44 -8.95
C CYS A 116 -18.80 8.92 -9.17
N MET A 117 -17.83 8.04 -8.91
CA MET A 117 -16.40 8.32 -9.14
C MET A 117 -16.08 8.44 -10.64
N THR A 118 -16.63 7.53 -11.44
CA THR A 118 -16.42 7.45 -12.89
C THR A 118 -17.08 8.62 -13.63
N SER A 119 -18.33 8.95 -13.28
CA SER A 119 -19.07 10.10 -13.83
C SER A 119 -18.56 11.45 -13.31
N GLN A 120 -17.64 11.43 -12.34
CA GLN A 120 -17.15 12.61 -11.63
C GLN A 120 -18.24 13.40 -10.89
N SER A 121 -19.38 12.78 -10.60
CA SER A 121 -20.47 13.40 -9.84
C SER A 121 -20.05 13.75 -8.41
N TRP A 122 -18.96 13.15 -7.89
CA TRP A 122 -18.35 13.55 -6.62
C TRP A 122 -17.95 15.03 -6.55
N LYS A 123 -17.71 15.70 -7.69
CA LYS A 123 -17.34 17.13 -7.73
C LYS A 123 -18.46 18.05 -7.26
N THR A 124 -19.72 17.66 -7.44
CA THR A 124 -20.88 18.44 -6.99
C THR A 124 -21.36 18.06 -5.59
N LEU A 125 -20.81 16.97 -5.02
CA LEU A 125 -21.09 16.51 -3.66
C LEU A 125 -20.01 17.06 -2.72
N SER A 126 -20.34 18.05 -1.91
CA SER A 126 -19.37 18.79 -1.07
C SER A 126 -18.47 17.88 -0.23
N GLU A 127 -19.06 16.91 0.47
CA GLU A 127 -18.36 15.97 1.35
C GLU A 127 -17.49 14.98 0.57
N ALA A 128 -17.97 14.48 -0.57
CA ALA A 128 -17.19 13.60 -1.44
C ALA A 128 -16.02 14.38 -2.07
N ASN A 129 -16.27 15.57 -2.61
CA ASN A 129 -15.23 16.45 -3.15
C ASN A 129 -14.15 16.78 -2.10
N CYS A 130 -14.56 17.11 -0.88
CA CYS A 130 -13.64 17.28 0.25
C CYS A 130 -12.74 16.05 0.42
N PHE A 131 -13.35 14.86 0.46
CA PHE A 131 -12.60 13.62 0.67
C PHE A 131 -11.63 13.33 -0.46
N ILE A 132 -12.10 13.33 -1.71
CA ILE A 132 -11.31 13.00 -2.91
C ILE A 132 -10.11 13.94 -3.06
N THR A 133 -10.36 15.25 -2.98
CA THR A 133 -9.28 16.24 -3.07
C THR A 133 -8.34 16.16 -1.87
N GLY A 134 -8.87 15.87 -0.69
CA GLY A 134 -8.10 15.70 0.55
C GLY A 134 -7.13 14.53 0.48
N VAL A 135 -7.57 13.35 0.03
CA VAL A 135 -6.68 12.18 -0.08
C VAL A 135 -5.62 12.37 -1.18
N GLN A 136 -5.97 13.01 -2.30
CA GLN A 136 -5.01 13.34 -3.36
C GLN A 136 -3.91 14.29 -2.86
N LYS A 137 -4.27 15.31 -2.06
CA LYS A 137 -3.29 16.23 -1.44
C LYS A 137 -2.35 15.52 -0.45
N LYS A 138 -2.72 14.35 0.06
CA LYS A 138 -1.86 13.49 0.89
C LYS A 138 -0.98 12.54 0.07
N GLY A 139 -0.98 12.67 -1.27
CA GLY A 139 -0.19 11.83 -2.17
C GLY A 139 -0.74 10.43 -2.38
N ILE A 140 -1.96 10.15 -1.92
CA ILE A 140 -2.65 8.87 -2.15
C ILE A 140 -3.26 8.91 -3.55
N LYS A 141 -3.08 7.83 -4.31
CA LYS A 141 -3.48 7.75 -5.71
C LYS A 141 -4.79 6.99 -5.89
N PHE A 142 -5.43 7.28 -7.02
CA PHE A 142 -6.55 6.52 -7.54
C PHE A 142 -6.11 5.77 -8.79
N THR A 143 -5.82 4.47 -8.67
CA THR A 143 -5.48 3.63 -9.84
C THR A 143 -6.74 3.20 -10.61
N GLN A 144 -7.89 3.22 -9.95
CA GLN A 144 -9.21 3.10 -10.56
C GLN A 144 -10.19 4.04 -9.83
N PRO A 145 -11.39 4.30 -10.38
CA PRO A 145 -12.35 5.24 -9.78
C PRO A 145 -12.58 5.03 -8.29
N ASN A 146 -12.61 3.79 -7.78
CA ASN A 146 -12.83 3.51 -6.36
C ASN A 146 -11.70 2.73 -5.69
N LEU A 147 -10.49 2.76 -6.25
CA LEU A 147 -9.31 2.06 -5.71
C LEU A 147 -8.29 3.09 -5.23
N LEU A 148 -8.05 3.13 -3.92
CA LEU A 148 -6.98 3.94 -3.31
C LEU A 148 -5.74 3.09 -3.11
N ASP A 149 -4.57 3.64 -3.46
CA ASP A 149 -3.27 3.02 -3.21
C ASP A 149 -2.17 4.07 -2.95
N ASP A 150 -1.00 3.61 -2.51
CA ASP A 150 0.16 4.46 -2.22
C ASP A 150 1.07 4.72 -3.44
N GLY A 151 0.69 4.21 -4.61
CA GLY A 151 1.43 4.36 -5.86
C GLY A 151 2.74 3.59 -5.91
N GLN A 152 3.09 2.76 -4.92
CA GLN A 152 4.34 2.00 -4.93
C GLN A 152 4.35 0.97 -6.05
N VAL A 153 3.23 0.26 -6.22
CA VAL A 153 3.10 -0.78 -7.24
C VAL A 153 3.20 -0.21 -8.65
N GLY A 154 2.61 0.96 -8.89
CA GLY A 154 2.67 1.63 -10.19
C GLY A 154 4.06 2.14 -10.59
N LYS A 155 5.07 2.06 -9.71
CA LYS A 155 6.47 2.39 -10.02
C LYS A 155 7.29 1.17 -10.45
N LEU A 156 6.74 -0.04 -10.28
CA LEU A 156 7.42 -1.28 -10.62
C LEU A 156 7.19 -1.63 -12.10
N SER A 157 8.16 -2.33 -12.70
CA SER A 157 7.93 -3.01 -13.96
C SER A 157 6.91 -4.14 -13.77
N SER A 158 6.20 -4.56 -14.82
CA SER A 158 5.25 -5.68 -14.71
C SER A 158 5.90 -6.95 -14.14
N PRO A 159 7.10 -7.38 -14.57
CA PRO A 159 7.79 -8.52 -13.96
C PRO A 159 8.10 -8.36 -12.47
N ASP A 160 8.53 -7.17 -12.04
CA ASP A 160 8.83 -6.91 -10.63
C ASP A 160 7.58 -6.91 -9.76
N ALA A 161 6.48 -6.34 -10.27
CA ALA A 161 5.19 -6.36 -9.60
C ALA A 161 4.65 -7.80 -9.44
N GLU A 162 4.76 -8.62 -10.49
CA GLU A 162 4.39 -10.04 -10.45
C GLU A 162 5.24 -10.83 -9.46
N LYS A 163 6.55 -10.59 -9.43
CA LYS A 163 7.46 -11.22 -8.45
C LYS A 163 7.11 -10.82 -7.02
N LEU A 164 6.86 -9.53 -6.78
CA LEU A 164 6.45 -9.01 -5.47
C LEU A 164 5.13 -9.64 -5.02
N LYS A 165 4.14 -9.72 -5.91
CA LYS A 165 2.86 -10.40 -5.67
C LYS A 165 3.07 -11.84 -5.26
N ALA A 166 3.80 -12.63 -6.06
CA ALA A 166 4.05 -14.04 -5.78
C ALA A 166 4.76 -14.23 -4.42
N GLN A 167 5.73 -13.37 -4.10
CA GLN A 167 6.41 -13.41 -2.80
C GLN A 167 5.46 -13.13 -1.64
N ILE A 168 4.69 -12.04 -1.70
CA ILE A 168 3.73 -11.68 -0.63
C ILE A 168 2.68 -12.78 -0.46
N GLN A 169 2.08 -13.24 -1.57
CA GLN A 169 1.07 -14.29 -1.56
C GLN A 169 1.62 -15.61 -0.97
N LYS A 170 2.88 -15.95 -1.26
CA LYS A 170 3.54 -17.13 -0.65
C LYS A 170 3.78 -16.95 0.84
N LEU A 171 4.27 -15.78 1.26
CA LEU A 171 4.57 -15.50 2.67
C LEU A 171 3.31 -15.41 3.54
N CYS A 172 2.20 -14.95 2.95
CA CYS A 172 0.92 -14.73 3.62
C CYS A 172 -0.05 -15.93 3.52
N ALA A 173 0.31 -16.98 2.78
CA ALA A 173 -0.48 -18.20 2.71
C ALA A 173 -0.67 -18.80 4.12
N PRO A 174 -1.87 -19.33 4.43
CA PRO A 174 -2.10 -20.07 5.67
C PRO A 174 -1.06 -21.18 5.80
N LYS A 175 -0.44 -21.30 6.98
CA LYS A 175 0.43 -22.45 7.23
C LYS A 175 -0.42 -23.71 7.20
N ALA A 176 0.02 -24.71 6.44
CA ALA A 176 -0.60 -26.03 6.48
C ALA A 176 -0.69 -26.48 7.96
N PRO A 177 -1.83 -27.08 8.38
CA PRO A 177 -1.91 -27.65 9.71
C PRO A 177 -0.75 -28.64 9.86
N LYS A 178 -0.04 -28.52 10.99
CA LYS A 178 0.95 -29.54 11.34
C LYS A 178 0.13 -30.80 11.64
N GLY A 179 0.18 -31.77 10.72
CA GLY A 179 -0.30 -33.13 10.97
C GLY A 179 0.54 -33.82 12.03
#